data_AF-A0A970EWT2-F1
#
_entry.id   AF-A0A970EWT2-F1
#
_cell.length_a   1.000
_cell.length_b   1.000
_cell.length_c   1.000
_cell.angle_alpha   90.00
_cell.angle_beta   90.00
_cell.angle_gamma   90.00
#
_symmetry.space_group_name_H-M   'P 1'
#
loop_
_entity.id
_entity.type
_entity.pdbx_description
1 polymer ?
#
loop_
_entity_poly.entity_id
_entity_poly.type
_entity_poly.pdbx_seq_one_letter_code
_entity_poly.pdbx_strand_id
1 'polypeptide(L)' 'KGMGAAQIDFYDRGEIPDYAAEFVGILVKAKVLTGYTDGTIRPNLNVQRSEAVKMLYGLF' A
#
# COMPACT_ATOMS: atom_id res chain seq x y z
N LYS A 1 -4.67 -12.07 18.64
CA LYS A 1 -3.52 -11.16 18.83
C LYS A 1 -3.51 -10.23 17.62
N GLY A 2 -4.03 -9.00 17.80
CA GLY A 2 -4.27 -8.07 16.71
C GLY A 2 -3.01 -7.90 15.87
N MET A 3 -3.15 -8.00 14.56
CA MET A 3 -2.05 -7.78 13.64
C MET A 3 -1.61 -6.32 13.83
N GLY A 4 -0.61 -6.10 14.68
CA GLY A 4 0.02 -4.80 14.83
C GLY A 4 0.29 -4.27 13.44
N ALA A 5 -0.21 -3.05 13.19
CA ALA A 5 -0.12 -2.35 11.93
C ALA A 5 1.23 -2.70 11.30
N ALA A 6 1.21 -3.34 10.13
CA ALA A 6 2.43 -3.51 9.37
C ALA A 6 3.15 -2.16 9.40
N GLN A 7 4.46 -2.15 9.65
CA GLN A 7 5.18 -0.90 9.72
C GLN A 7 5.13 -0.27 8.32
N ILE A 8 4.13 0.59 8.11
CA ILE A 8 3.91 1.31 6.88
C ILE A 8 4.90 2.48 6.93
N ASP A 9 6.13 2.21 6.50
CA ASP A 9 7.23 3.18 6.43
C ASP A 9 7.09 4.06 5.18
N PHE A 10 5.92 4.69 5.00
CA PHE A 10 5.69 5.68 3.96
C PHE A 10 5.53 7.06 4.56
N TYR A 11 6.10 8.07 3.90
CA TYR A 11 6.04 9.46 4.36
C TYR A 11 4.62 10.01 4.40
N ASP A 12 3.76 9.54 3.50
CA ASP A 12 2.37 9.93 3.33
C ASP A 12 1.38 8.94 3.96
N ARG A 13 1.84 8.09 4.89
CA ARG A 13 0.95 7.14 5.60
C ARG A 13 -0.25 7.81 6.29
N GLY A 14 -0.12 9.08 6.66
CA GLY A 14 -1.20 9.87 7.26
C GLY A 14 -2.30 10.29 6.28
N GLU A 15 -2.06 10.13 4.97
CA GLU A 15 -3.06 10.33 3.93
C GLU A 15 -3.88 9.07 3.64
N ILE A 16 -3.50 7.93 4.22
CA ILE A 16 -4.23 6.67 4.05
C ILE A 16 -5.52 6.75 4.88
N PRO A 17 -6.70 6.58 4.26
CA PRO A 17 -7.95 6.53 5.02
C PRO A 17 -7.95 5.39 6.04
N ASP A 18 -8.58 5.60 7.21
CA ASP A 18 -8.59 4.60 8.30
C ASP A 18 -9.10 3.22 7.85
N TYR A 19 -10.12 3.20 6.99
CA TYR A 19 -10.68 1.94 6.47
C TYR A 19 -9.68 1.18 5.58
N ALA A 20 -8.72 1.88 4.96
CA ALA A 20 -7.75 1.31 4.02
C ALA A 20 -6.45 0.89 4.72
N ALA A 21 -6.16 1.43 5.91
CA ALA A 21 -4.89 1.23 6.60
C ALA A 21 -4.57 -0.25 6.84
N GLU A 22 -5.56 -1.05 7.25
CA GLU A 22 -5.36 -2.49 7.47
C GLU A 22 -5.05 -3.23 6.16
N PHE A 23 -5.81 -2.96 5.10
CA PHE A 23 -5.61 -3.61 3.80
C PHE A 23 -4.27 -3.22 3.17
N VAL A 24 -3.88 -1.95 3.23
CA VAL A 24 -2.57 -1.49 2.75
C VAL A 24 -1.46 -2.20 3.52
N GLY A 25 -1.58 -2.34 4.85
CA GLY A 25 -0.61 -3.06 5.65
C GLY A 25 -0.46 -4.54 5.26
N ILE A 26 -1.57 -5.21 4.93
CA ILE A 26 -1.56 -6.59 4.43
C ILE A 26 -0.85 -6.68 3.08
N LEU A 27 -1.18 -5.79 2.13
CA LEU A 27 -0.61 -5.79 0.79
C LEU A 27 0.90 -5.46 0.79
N VAL A 28 1.33 -4.56 1.69
CA VAL A 28 2.75 -4.23 1.89
C VAL A 28 3.51 -5.43 2.46
N LYS A 29 2.94 -6.10 3.48
CA LYS A 29 3.53 -7.35 4.03
C LYS A 29 3.63 -8.45 2.99
N ALA A 30 2.62 -8.56 2.12
CA ALA A 30 2.59 -9.50 1.02
C ALA A 30 3.53 -9.12 -0.14
N LYS A 31 4.23 -7.96 -0.07
CA LYS A 31 5.08 -7.39 -1.13
C LYS A 31 4.35 -7.13 -2.46
N VAL A 32 3.02 -7.06 -2.42
CA VAL A 32 2.16 -6.76 -3.57
C VAL A 32 2.15 -5.26 -3.84
N LEU A 33 2.06 -4.48 -2.75
CA LEU A 33 2.11 -3.03 -2.80
C LEU A 33 3.51 -2.56 -2.40
N THR A 34 4.22 -1.99 -3.36
CA THR A 34 5.51 -1.35 -3.16
C THR A 34 5.33 0.12 -3.45
N GLY A 35 5.71 0.99 -2.51
CA GLY A 35 5.64 2.43 -2.70
C GLY A 35 6.57 2.91 -3.80
N TYR A 36 6.54 4.21 -4.06
CA TYR A 36 7.40 4.87 -5.01
C TYR A 36 8.83 5.01 -4.46
N THR A 37 9.78 5.33 -5.36
CA THR A 37 11.20 5.50 -5.02
C THR A 37 11.48 6.67 -4.08
N ASP A 38 10.52 7.59 -3.94
CA ASP A 38 10.55 8.72 -3.01
C ASP A 38 10.02 8.37 -1.60
N GLY A 39 9.61 7.11 -1.36
CA GLY A 39 9.09 6.65 -0.08
C GLY A 39 7.62 6.99 0.18
N THR A 40 6.83 7.28 -0.86
CA THR A 40 5.38 7.55 -0.78
C THR A 40 4.55 6.40 -1.37
N ILE A 41 3.23 6.36 -1.11
CA ILE A 41 2.29 5.47 -1.85
C ILE A 41 1.22 6.23 -2.63
N ARG A 42 1.07 7.51 -2.34
CA ARG A 42 0.15 8.48 -2.93
C ARG A 42 -1.27 7.93 -2.96
N PRO A 43 -1.88 7.63 -1.79
CA PRO A 43 -3.15 6.89 -1.71
C PRO A 43 -4.32 7.62 -2.35
N ASN A 44 -4.22 8.94 -2.48
CA ASN A 44 -5.24 9.82 -3.06
C ASN A 44 -5.04 10.07 -4.57
N LEU A 45 -3.96 9.58 -5.18
CA LEU A 45 -3.76 9.72 -6.62
C LEU A 45 -4.38 8.56 -7.39
N ASN A 46 -4.84 8.88 -8.60
CA ASN A 46 -5.30 7.86 -9.53
C ASN A 46 -4.13 6.94 -9.90
N VAL A 47 -4.35 5.65 -9.69
CA VAL A 47 -3.41 4.60 -10.11
C VAL A 47 -3.36 4.50 -11.64
N GLN A 48 -2.18 4.30 -12.21
CA GLN A 48 -2.04 3.98 -13.63
C GLN A 48 -2.44 2.53 -13.89
N ARG A 49 -2.90 2.23 -15.11
CA ARG A 49 -3.28 0.86 -15.50
C ARG A 49 -2.13 -0.13 -15.28
N SER A 50 -0.90 0.28 -15.55
CA SER A 50 0.32 -0.51 -15.34
C SER A 50 0.53 -0.88 -13.87
N GLU A 51 0.29 0.06 -12.96
CA GLU A 51 0.43 -0.12 -11.52
C GLU A 51 -0.66 -1.04 -10.97
N ALA A 52 -1.91 -0.88 -11.44
CA ALA A 52 -3.00 -1.77 -11.09
C ALA A 52 -2.75 -3.22 -11.52
N VAL A 53 -2.22 -3.43 -12.74
CA VAL A 53 -1.85 -4.77 -13.23
C VAL A 53 -0.74 -5.38 -12.38
N LYS A 54 0.24 -4.59 -11.95
CA LYS A 54 1.32 -5.07 -11.09
C LYS A 54 0.80 -5.55 -9.73
N MET A 55 -0.15 -4.82 -9.13
CA MET A 55 -0.81 -5.25 -7.89
C MET A 55 -1.62 -6.53 -8.09
N LEU A 56 -2.39 -6.63 -9.18
CA LEU A 56 -3.14 -7.85 -9.49
C LEU A 56 -2.23 -9.05 -9.73
N TYR A 57 -1.10 -8.84 -10.42
CA TYR A 57 -0.12 -9.90 -10.67
C TYR A 57 0.52 -10.40 -9.36
N GLY A 58 0.81 -9.51 -8.41
CA GLY A 58 1.40 -9.90 -7.13
C GLY A 58 0.46 -10.69 -6.20
N LEU A 59 -0.84 -10.74 -6.50
CA LEU A 59 -1.83 -11.52 -5.73
C LEU A 59 -1.87 -13.00 -6.11
N PHE A 60 -1.26 -13.40 -7.22
CA PHE A 60 -1.19 -14.79 -7.70
C PHE A 60 0.22 -15.36 -7.55
#